data_AF-A0A8I6Y349-F1
#
_entry.id   AF-A0A8I6Y349-F1
#
_cell.length_a   1.000
_cell.length_b   1.000
_cell.length_c   1.000
_cell.angle_alpha   90.00
_cell.angle_beta   90.00
_cell.angle_gamma   90.00
#
_symmetry.space_group_name_H-M   'P 1'
#
loop_
_entity.id
_entity.type
_entity.pdbx_description
1 polymer ?
#
loop_
_entity_poly.entity_id
_entity_poly.type
_entity_poly.pdbx_seq_one_letter_code
_entity_poly.pdbx_strand_id
1 'polypeptide(L)'
;MRPATAMAAAGWYLAAGAMVTATLLSLTAGTPTPPSSSSSSLDCGTVTSLLTGCAAFVRRGPGAAPLPAPGTACCDGVDGLYAVAADSPENWRSVCRCMAGLVRQNWSNASAIALLPALCGVSPVSAAHAVTYCSSIA
;
A
#
# COMPACT_ATOMS: atom_id res chain seq x y z
N MET A 1 -2.40 35.60 -0.19
CA MET A 1 -2.48 35.70 1.28
C MET A 1 -3.95 35.56 1.68
N ARG A 2 -4.35 34.43 2.26
CA ARG A 2 -5.70 34.22 2.84
C ARG A 2 -5.53 33.60 4.24
N PRO A 3 -6.24 34.11 5.26
CA PRO A 3 -5.96 33.84 6.67
C PRO A 3 -6.61 32.54 7.16
N ALA A 4 -5.98 31.96 8.17
CA ALA A 4 -6.47 30.84 8.96
C ALA A 4 -7.64 31.26 9.86
N THR A 5 -8.66 30.41 9.98
CA THR A 5 -9.65 30.50 11.05
C THR A 5 -9.77 29.12 11.69
N ALA A 6 -9.26 29.02 12.91
CA ALA A 6 -9.40 27.86 13.78
C ALA A 6 -10.80 27.88 14.42
N MET A 7 -11.46 26.73 14.53
CA MET A 7 -12.47 26.49 15.57
C MET A 7 -12.36 25.06 16.10
N ALA A 8 -12.15 25.00 17.42
CA ALA A 8 -12.06 23.83 18.25
C ALA A 8 -13.45 23.24 18.56
N ALA A 9 -13.54 21.94 18.84
CA ALA A 9 -14.43 21.42 19.86
C ALA A 9 -14.02 20.00 20.27
N ALA A 10 -13.86 19.84 21.59
CA ALA A 10 -13.55 18.63 22.30
C ALA A 10 -14.72 17.63 22.31
N GLY A 11 -14.43 16.39 22.70
CA GLY A 11 -15.32 15.84 23.73
C GLY A 11 -16.06 14.53 23.97
N TRP A 12 -15.59 13.33 23.58
CA TRP A 12 -16.30 12.10 23.95
C TRP A 12 -15.49 10.83 23.68
N TYR A 13 -14.80 10.37 24.72
CA TYR A 13 -14.33 9.01 24.86
C TYR A 13 -15.49 8.13 25.35
N LEU A 14 -15.49 6.83 25.01
CA LEU A 14 -15.43 5.69 25.96
C LEU A 14 -15.62 4.33 25.27
N ALA A 15 -15.02 3.30 25.89
CA ALA A 15 -15.08 1.84 25.67
C ALA A 15 -13.93 1.25 24.82
N ALA A 16 -12.73 1.00 25.39
CA ALA A 16 -12.32 -0.08 26.32
C ALA A 16 -11.80 -1.34 25.59
N GLY A 17 -10.48 -1.58 25.69
CA GLY A 17 -9.80 -2.81 25.24
C GLY A 17 -8.26 -2.75 25.22
N ALA A 18 -7.63 -2.74 26.41
CA ALA A 18 -6.21 -3.05 26.72
C ALA A 18 -5.07 -2.15 26.16
N MET A 19 -4.72 -1.06 26.84
CA MET A 19 -3.62 -0.89 27.84
C MET A 19 -2.19 -0.74 27.27
N VAL A 20 -1.84 0.50 26.93
CA VAL A 20 -0.47 1.00 26.76
C VAL A 20 -0.05 1.70 28.05
N THR A 21 0.99 1.20 28.73
CA THR A 21 1.64 1.94 29.81
C THR A 21 2.75 2.83 29.22
N ALA A 22 2.51 4.14 29.33
CA ALA A 22 3.43 5.23 29.71
C ALA A 22 4.94 4.88 29.67
N THR A 23 5.83 5.59 28.99
CA THR A 23 6.06 7.04 28.99
C THR A 23 7.14 7.34 27.95
N LEU A 24 7.02 8.45 27.21
CA LEU A 24 8.07 9.50 27.12
C LEU A 24 7.64 10.59 26.13
N LEU A 25 7.82 11.82 26.59
CA LEU A 25 7.42 13.08 26.00
C LEU A 25 8.23 13.37 24.72
N SER A 26 7.57 13.48 23.57
CA SER A 26 8.14 14.13 22.37
C SER A 26 7.01 14.75 21.56
N LEU A 27 6.91 16.07 21.60
CA LEU A 27 5.97 16.87 20.84
C LEU A 27 6.45 16.97 19.38
N THR A 28 6.15 15.96 18.57
CA THR A 28 6.02 16.18 17.13
C THR A 28 4.55 16.09 16.79
N ALA A 29 4.03 17.19 16.25
CA ALA A 29 2.69 17.29 15.71
C ALA A 29 2.57 16.38 14.48
N GLY A 30 2.44 15.08 14.71
CA GLY A 30 1.92 14.13 13.74
C GLY A 30 0.43 14.38 13.65
N THR A 31 0.03 15.35 12.81
CA THR A 31 -1.35 15.39 12.34
C THR A 31 -1.64 14.02 11.73
N PRO A 32 -2.70 13.30 12.15
CA PRO A 32 -3.18 12.18 11.36
C PRO A 32 -3.61 12.80 10.03
N THR A 33 -2.78 12.66 9.00
CA THR A 33 -3.16 12.95 7.63
C THR A 33 -4.44 12.17 7.38
N PRO A 34 -5.57 12.82 7.03
CA PRO A 34 -6.74 12.07 6.60
C PRO A 34 -6.30 11.14 5.47
N PRO A 35 -6.79 9.89 5.39
CA PRO A 35 -6.62 9.12 4.17
C PRO A 35 -7.20 9.99 3.05
N SER A 36 -6.35 10.37 2.10
CA SER A 36 -6.76 11.07 0.89
C SER A 36 -7.59 10.10 0.04
N SER A 37 -8.81 9.83 0.49
CA SER A 37 -9.78 8.98 -0.20
C SER A 37 -10.80 9.90 -0.84
N SER A 38 -10.49 10.34 -2.06
CA SER A 38 -11.50 10.87 -2.97
C SER A 38 -11.69 9.87 -4.11
N SER A 39 -12.93 9.41 -4.22
CA SER A 39 -13.50 8.44 -5.14
C SER A 39 -13.28 6.96 -4.80
N SER A 40 -14.40 6.23 -4.76
CA SER A 40 -14.56 4.76 -4.76
C SER A 40 -13.55 4.07 -5.68
N SER A 41 -12.38 3.78 -5.11
CA SER A 41 -11.21 3.23 -5.79
C SER A 41 -10.42 2.49 -4.72
N LEU A 42 -9.82 1.35 -5.07
CA LEU A 42 -9.18 0.45 -4.10
C LEU A 42 -8.27 1.22 -3.13
N ASP A 43 -8.55 1.09 -1.83
CA ASP A 43 -7.77 1.75 -0.80
C ASP A 43 -6.39 1.10 -0.66
N CYS A 44 -5.37 1.89 -0.38
CA CYS A 44 -4.01 1.39 -0.21
C CYS A 44 -3.87 0.44 0.98
N GLY A 45 -4.77 0.50 1.98
CA GLY A 45 -4.88 -0.49 3.04
C GLY A 45 -5.21 -1.88 2.51
N THR A 46 -6.13 -2.00 1.55
CA THR A 46 -6.44 -3.28 0.89
C THR A 46 -5.26 -3.80 0.09
N VAL A 47 -4.59 -2.93 -0.68
CA VAL A 47 -3.37 -3.29 -1.44
C VAL A 47 -2.27 -3.80 -0.51
N THR A 48 -2.06 -3.10 0.60
CA THR A 48 -1.05 -3.48 1.59
C THR A 48 -1.42 -4.77 2.30
N SER A 49 -2.71 -4.98 2.60
CA SER A 49 -3.22 -6.19 3.23
C SER A 49 -2.99 -7.42 2.34
N LEU A 50 -3.29 -7.31 1.04
CA LEU A 50 -3.00 -8.36 0.05
C LEU A 50 -1.51 -8.65 -0.08
N LEU A 51 -0.66 -7.63 0.04
CA LEU A 51 0.80 -7.76 -0.01
C LEU A 51 1.44 -8.14 1.33
N THR A 52 0.67 -8.38 2.39
CA THR A 52 1.21 -8.72 3.72
C THR A 52 2.07 -9.99 3.64
N GLY A 53 1.65 -10.98 2.85
CA GLY A 53 2.42 -12.19 2.57
C GLY A 53 3.77 -11.92 1.88
N CYS A 54 3.88 -10.81 1.16
CA CYS A 54 5.10 -10.39 0.47
C CYS A 54 6.01 -9.48 1.30
N ALA A 55 5.57 -9.03 2.49
CA ALA A 55 6.28 -8.02 3.27
C ALA A 55 7.72 -8.40 3.60
N ALA A 56 7.99 -9.68 3.86
CA ALA A 56 9.33 -10.18 4.12
C ALA A 56 10.28 -10.01 2.93
N PHE A 57 9.79 -10.26 1.71
CA PHE A 57 10.54 -10.12 0.46
C PHE A 57 10.70 -8.64 0.09
N VAL A 58 9.63 -7.86 0.20
CA VAL A 58 9.64 -6.42 -0.06
C VAL A 58 10.61 -5.69 0.88
N ARG A 59 10.65 -6.05 2.17
CA ARG A 59 11.52 -5.41 3.19
C ARG A 59 12.98 -5.82 3.13
N ARG A 60 13.28 -7.07 2.78
CA ARG A 60 14.65 -7.58 2.78
C ARG A 60 15.29 -7.57 1.39
N GLY A 61 14.49 -7.54 0.34
CA GLY A 61 14.96 -7.55 -1.03
C GLY A 61 15.31 -8.94 -1.57
N PRO A 62 15.66 -9.00 -2.87
CA PRO A 62 16.15 -10.23 -3.47
C PRO A 62 17.51 -10.60 -2.86
N GLY A 63 17.67 -11.86 -2.46
CA GLY A 63 18.93 -12.39 -1.89
C GLY A 63 18.98 -12.47 -0.36
N ALA A 64 18.13 -11.74 0.36
CA ALA A 64 18.03 -11.81 1.82
C ALA A 64 16.71 -12.41 2.34
N ALA A 65 15.71 -12.54 1.47
CA ALA A 65 14.48 -13.28 1.72
C ALA A 65 14.28 -14.39 0.68
N PRO A 66 13.59 -15.48 1.04
CA PRO A 66 13.19 -16.49 0.07
C PRO A 66 12.36 -15.86 -1.05
N LEU A 67 12.62 -16.28 -2.28
CA LEU A 67 11.90 -15.82 -3.45
C LEU A 67 10.43 -16.26 -3.35
N PRO A 68 9.46 -15.36 -3.52
CA PRO A 68 8.07 -15.77 -3.64
C PRO A 68 7.90 -16.67 -4.86
N ALA A 69 7.16 -17.75 -4.66
CA ALA A 69 6.85 -18.74 -5.69
C ALA A 69 5.32 -18.83 -5.86
N PRO A 70 4.83 -19.21 -7.05
CA PRO A 70 3.40 -19.43 -7.26
C PRO A 70 2.84 -20.46 -6.26
N GLY A 71 1.63 -20.21 -5.75
CA GLY A 71 1.00 -21.00 -4.68
C GLY A 71 1.46 -20.67 -3.26
N THR A 72 2.28 -19.62 -3.08
CA THR A 72 2.56 -19.05 -1.75
C THR A 72 1.58 -17.92 -1.44
N ALA A 73 1.31 -17.69 -0.15
CA ALA A 73 0.43 -16.62 0.32
C ALA A 73 0.81 -15.22 -0.21
N CYS A 74 2.09 -14.98 -0.53
CA CYS A 74 2.51 -13.76 -1.22
C CYS A 74 1.92 -13.69 -2.63
N CYS A 75 2.08 -14.75 -3.42
CA CYS A 75 1.61 -14.78 -4.80
C CYS A 75 0.09 -14.91 -4.93
N ASP A 76 -0.58 -15.58 -3.99
CA ASP A 76 -2.06 -15.54 -3.92
C ASP A 76 -2.57 -14.11 -3.66
N GLY A 77 -1.87 -13.35 -2.81
CA GLY A 77 -2.17 -11.94 -2.57
C GLY A 77 -1.92 -11.04 -3.80
N VAL A 78 -0.83 -11.30 -4.54
CA VAL A 78 -0.52 -10.60 -5.80
C VAL A 78 -1.57 -10.93 -6.87
N ASP A 79 -1.95 -12.20 -7.02
CA ASP A 79 -2.97 -12.62 -7.97
C ASP A 79 -4.34 -11.96 -7.65
N GLY A 80 -4.75 -12.02 -6.38
CA GLY A 80 -5.97 -11.35 -5.92
C GLY A 80 -5.94 -9.84 -6.17
N LEU A 81 -4.80 -9.18 -5.92
CA LEU A 81 -4.64 -7.76 -6.24
C LEU A 81 -4.84 -7.47 -7.73
N TYR A 82 -4.25 -8.29 -8.60
CA TYR A 82 -4.35 -8.16 -10.05
C TYR A 82 -5.77 -8.47 -10.56
N ALA A 83 -6.46 -9.43 -9.94
CA ALA A 83 -7.85 -9.75 -10.25
C ALA A 83 -8.79 -8.58 -9.91
N VAL A 84 -8.61 -7.95 -8.74
CA VAL A 84 -9.42 -6.78 -8.35
C VAL A 84 -9.06 -5.56 -9.19
N ALA A 85 -7.78 -5.39 -9.56
CA ALA A 85 -7.36 -4.32 -10.46
C ALA A 85 -7.98 -4.47 -11.85
N ALA A 86 -8.13 -5.69 -12.36
CA ALA A 86 -8.69 -5.99 -13.67
C ALA A 86 -10.16 -5.58 -13.84
N ASP A 87 -10.89 -5.32 -12.75
CA ASP A 87 -12.30 -4.90 -12.78
C ASP A 87 -12.49 -3.51 -13.43
N SER A 88 -11.57 -2.57 -13.22
CA SER A 88 -11.66 -1.22 -13.79
C SER A 88 -10.29 -0.53 -13.98
N PRO A 89 -10.14 0.31 -15.03
CA PRO A 89 -8.96 1.16 -15.18
C PRO A 89 -8.70 2.09 -13.99
N GLU A 90 -9.74 2.50 -13.26
CA GLU A 90 -9.59 3.32 -12.05
C GLU A 90 -8.98 2.52 -10.89
N ASN A 91 -9.33 1.24 -10.75
CA ASN A 91 -8.73 0.35 -9.77
C ASN A 91 -7.23 0.17 -10.06
N TRP A 92 -6.86 -0.04 -11.32
CA TRP A 92 -5.46 -0.08 -11.74
C TRP A 92 -4.71 1.18 -11.31
N ARG A 93 -5.25 2.37 -11.62
CA ARG A 93 -4.63 3.65 -11.24
C ARG A 93 -4.43 3.78 -9.74
N SER A 94 -5.35 3.25 -8.93
CA SER A 94 -5.22 3.26 -7.48
C SER A 94 -4.17 2.27 -6.98
N VAL A 95 -4.16 1.04 -7.50
CA VAL A 95 -3.09 0.05 -7.21
C VAL A 95 -1.72 0.63 -7.57
N CYS A 96 -1.57 1.25 -8.74
CA CYS A 96 -0.34 1.90 -9.17
C CYS A 96 0.12 2.99 -8.20
N ARG A 97 -0.79 3.87 -7.76
CA ARG A 97 -0.49 4.94 -6.79
C ARG A 97 -0.06 4.37 -5.44
N CYS A 98 -0.74 3.32 -4.96
CA CYS A 98 -0.40 2.64 -3.71
C CYS A 98 0.96 1.94 -3.78
N MET A 99 1.23 1.21 -4.87
CA MET A 99 2.51 0.54 -5.12
C MET A 99 3.66 1.55 -5.23
N ALA A 100 3.45 2.69 -5.88
CA ALA A 100 4.44 3.76 -5.93
C ALA A 100 4.76 4.31 -4.53
N GLY A 101 3.76 4.42 -3.66
CA GLY A 101 3.95 4.73 -2.24
C GLY A 101 4.82 3.69 -1.53
N LEU A 102 4.54 2.40 -1.73
CA LEU A 102 5.34 1.29 -1.19
C LEU A 102 6.80 1.35 -1.66
N VAL A 103 7.02 1.58 -2.96
CA VAL A 103 8.37 1.71 -3.54
C VAL A 103 9.11 2.85 -2.86
N ARG A 104 8.48 4.02 -2.66
CA ARG A 104 9.10 5.16 -1.97
C ARG A 104 9.51 4.82 -0.53
N GLN A 105 8.69 4.07 0.20
CA GLN A 105 9.00 3.62 1.56
C GLN A 105 10.14 2.58 1.59
N ASN A 106 10.22 1.74 0.56
CA ASN A 106 11.18 0.66 0.43
C ASN A 106 12.17 0.90 -0.72
N TRP A 107 12.69 2.13 -0.83
CA TRP A 107 13.52 2.56 -1.96
C TRP A 107 14.74 1.66 -2.20
N SER A 108 15.41 1.21 -1.13
CA SER A 108 16.55 0.27 -1.21
C SER A 108 16.19 -1.11 -1.78
N ASN A 109 14.90 -1.47 -1.76
CA ASN A 109 14.36 -2.74 -2.23
C ASN A 109 13.32 -2.56 -3.34
N ALA A 110 13.34 -1.43 -4.06
CA ALA A 110 12.43 -1.17 -5.17
C ALA A 110 12.44 -2.31 -6.20
N SER A 111 13.62 -2.90 -6.46
CA SER A 111 13.78 -4.04 -7.35
C SER A 111 13.02 -5.28 -6.87
N ALA A 112 12.90 -5.53 -5.56
CA ALA A 112 12.08 -6.65 -5.05
C ALA A 112 10.61 -6.45 -5.40
N ILE A 113 10.10 -5.23 -5.26
CA ILE A 113 8.70 -4.91 -5.57
C ILE A 113 8.44 -5.07 -7.07
N ALA A 114 9.38 -4.64 -7.92
CA ALA A 114 9.28 -4.78 -9.37
C ALA A 114 9.35 -6.24 -9.85
N LEU A 115 10.03 -7.11 -9.10
CA LEU A 115 10.18 -8.53 -9.41
C LEU A 115 8.95 -9.36 -9.04
N LEU A 116 8.11 -8.91 -8.09
CA LEU A 116 6.94 -9.66 -7.60
C LEU A 116 6.03 -10.23 -8.72
N PRO A 117 5.61 -9.46 -9.73
CA PRO A 117 4.73 -9.99 -10.78
C PRO A 117 5.40 -11.12 -11.58
N ALA A 118 6.69 -10.96 -11.89
CA ALA A 118 7.44 -11.97 -12.63
C ALA A 118 7.65 -13.25 -11.81
N LEU A 119 7.99 -13.12 -10.52
CA LEU A 119 8.21 -14.25 -9.62
C LEU A 119 6.92 -15.01 -9.31
N CYS A 120 5.81 -14.30 -9.21
CA CYS A 120 4.50 -14.89 -8.96
C CYS A 120 3.81 -15.44 -10.22
N GLY A 121 4.46 -15.35 -11.38
CA GLY A 121 3.91 -15.88 -12.63
C GLY A 121 2.67 -15.12 -13.10
N VAL A 122 2.56 -13.83 -12.78
CA VAL A 122 1.48 -12.98 -13.28
C VAL A 122 1.53 -12.97 -14.80
N SER A 123 0.36 -13.15 -15.42
CA SER A 123 0.27 -13.24 -16.87
C SER A 123 0.84 -11.98 -17.55
N PRO A 124 1.49 -12.10 -18.72
CA PRO A 124 2.09 -10.97 -19.40
C PRO A 124 1.06 -9.92 -19.82
N VAL A 125 -0.19 -10.34 -20.04
CA VAL A 125 -1.31 -9.44 -20.34
C VAL A 125 -1.65 -8.56 -19.14
N SER A 126 -1.75 -9.11 -17.93
CA SER A 126 -2.03 -8.31 -16.73
C SER A 126 -0.86 -7.40 -16.36
N ALA A 127 0.39 -7.84 -16.57
CA ALA A 127 1.56 -6.99 -16.43
C ALA A 127 1.56 -5.83 -17.45
N ALA A 128 1.15 -6.08 -18.69
CA ALA A 128 1.00 -5.03 -19.70
C ALA A 128 -0.09 -4.02 -19.31
N HIS A 129 -1.25 -4.48 -18.81
CA HIS A 129 -2.30 -3.61 -18.28
C HIS A 129 -1.78 -2.73 -17.14
N ALA A 130 -1.04 -3.31 -16.19
CA ALA A 130 -0.41 -2.55 -15.12
C ALA A 130 0.46 -1.43 -15.69
N VAL A 131 1.34 -1.72 -16.65
CA VAL A 131 2.21 -0.71 -17.28
C VAL A 131 1.39 0.39 -17.99
N THR A 132 0.39 0.02 -18.79
CA THR A 132 -0.45 0.98 -19.51
C THR A 132 -1.17 1.94 -18.56
N TYR A 133 -1.81 1.41 -17.50
CA TYR A 133 -2.56 2.24 -16.56
C TYR A 133 -1.65 3.00 -15.59
N CYS A 134 -0.56 2.40 -15.11
CA CYS A 134 0.42 3.07 -14.25
C CYS A 134 1.20 4.17 -15.01
N SER A 135 1.32 4.10 -16.33
CA SER A 135 1.92 5.17 -17.13
C SER A 135 0.94 6.32 -17.37
N SER A 136 -0.37 6.05 -17.34
CA SER A 136 -1.44 7.04 -17.54
C SER A 136 -1.73 7.95 -16.35
N ILE A 137 -1.00 7.78 -15.24
CA ILE A 137 -1.03 8.62 -14.02
C ILE A 137 0.22 9.51 -13.89
N ALA A 138 1.17 9.38 -14.82
CA ALA A 138 2.40 10.18 -14.85
C ALA A 138 2.14 11.56 -15.47
#